data_AF-A0A1M3BDD7-F1
#
_entry.id   AF-A0A1M3BDD7-F1
#
_cell.length_a   1.000
_cell.length_b   1.000
_cell.length_c   1.000
_cell.angle_alpha   90.00
_cell.angle_beta   90.00
_cell.angle_gamma   90.00
#
_symmetry.space_group_name_H-M   'P 1'
#
loop_
_entity.id
_entity.type
_entity.pdbx_description
1 polymer ?
#
loop_
_entity_poly.entity_id
_entity_poly.type
_entity_poly.pdbx_seq_one_letter_code
_entity_poly.pdbx_strand_id
1 'polypeptide(L)'
;MNRVLAACAVALISIVALTGTAAAATEVNVRIEGKAETLFEGPLSTVPHGVRATSDKIPVGKLRRCDGINALDPWNVAPEVTPTAASADAMSLVGETFDGQWYRDFEDYFVTRFGPDPQEPGVGAYWGILVNETFTNVGGCQYQLDDGDEVLWVFDAFHERPTLALFPEAAGYTAGPRPLTVEGPGAKGGFAANAPIPVEVVSYADDLENNPPPAPTRAGSSAKEGAVVAPVVLGPKGFEKVETAAPGAQTTNSAGKATVSFATPGWHRIKATIGAPGLESAIRSNRLDVCIEGGGGATLEGATDCDELPIADHVRIPLPTTGEVVGPETEEAKKATSTVTNPSPVATVGSLRLRAPKLDRKQLAKGRVGVSWAVLEAGPGVRKWTISSRTVGAKKARWVTRASGTTQTKATVRLPAGATYKLRFAVTDQLGQTSTLALGKVKVPKARPRRAR
;
A
#
# COMPACT_ATOMS: atom_id res chain seq x y z
N MET A 1 -58.42 23.93 -51.70
CA MET A 1 -57.92 22.60 -51.28
C MET A 1 -56.41 22.69 -51.09
N ASN A 2 -55.90 22.03 -50.06
CA ASN A 2 -54.49 21.75 -49.73
C ASN A 2 -53.72 22.83 -48.93
N ARG A 3 -53.71 22.65 -47.60
CA ARG A 3 -52.67 23.14 -46.70
C ARG A 3 -51.85 21.94 -46.20
N VAL A 4 -50.56 21.93 -46.49
CA VAL A 4 -49.57 20.98 -45.96
C VAL A 4 -48.97 21.60 -44.70
N LEU A 5 -49.12 20.94 -43.55
CA LEU A 5 -48.47 21.28 -42.29
C LEU A 5 -47.41 20.19 -42.01
N ALA A 6 -46.14 20.55 -42.14
CA ALA A 6 -45.01 19.72 -41.76
C ALA A 6 -44.68 19.95 -40.28
N ALA A 7 -44.76 18.91 -39.46
CA ALA A 7 -44.39 18.93 -38.06
C ALA A 7 -42.93 18.46 -37.89
N CYS A 8 -42.04 19.37 -37.50
CA CYS A 8 -40.69 19.04 -37.05
C CYS A 8 -40.75 18.47 -35.62
N ALA A 9 -40.52 17.17 -35.48
CA ALA A 9 -40.28 16.53 -34.19
C ALA A 9 -38.78 16.66 -33.84
N VAL A 10 -38.46 17.53 -32.89
CA VAL A 10 -37.11 17.64 -32.30
C VAL A 10 -36.99 16.57 -31.21
N ALA A 11 -36.23 15.51 -31.48
CA ALA A 11 -35.90 14.50 -30.49
C ALA A 11 -34.75 14.98 -29.60
N LEU A 12 -35.05 15.38 -28.35
CA LEU A 12 -34.05 15.64 -27.33
C LEU A 12 -33.49 14.31 -26.81
N ILE A 13 -32.23 14.02 -27.14
CA ILE A 13 -31.48 12.90 -26.55
C ILE A 13 -30.88 13.38 -25.22
N SER A 14 -31.48 12.95 -24.10
CA SER A 14 -30.93 13.16 -22.77
C SER A 14 -29.78 12.18 -22.52
N ILE A 15 -28.55 12.66 -22.61
CA ILE A 15 -27.34 11.91 -22.22
C ILE A 15 -27.33 11.82 -20.69
N VAL A 16 -27.75 10.68 -20.13
CA VAL A 16 -27.55 10.38 -18.71
C VAL A 16 -26.09 9.94 -18.54
N ALA A 17 -25.24 10.86 -18.10
CA ALA A 17 -23.87 10.53 -17.71
C ALA A 17 -23.90 9.69 -16.43
N LEU A 18 -23.64 8.38 -16.55
CA LEU A 18 -23.35 7.52 -15.41
C LEU A 18 -22.00 7.95 -14.81
N THR A 19 -22.03 8.82 -13.80
CA THR A 19 -20.83 9.16 -13.03
C THR A 19 -20.52 7.99 -12.07
N GLY A 20 -19.86 6.95 -12.60
CA GLY A 20 -19.25 5.92 -11.76
C GLY A 20 -18.25 6.59 -10.82
N THR A 21 -18.49 6.53 -9.52
CA THR A 21 -17.59 7.17 -8.55
C THR A 21 -16.36 6.29 -8.37
N ALA A 22 -15.21 6.79 -8.80
CA ALA A 22 -13.93 6.10 -8.62
C ALA A 22 -13.67 5.85 -7.13
N ALA A 23 -13.14 4.67 -6.80
CA ALA A 23 -12.67 4.35 -5.46
C ALA A 23 -11.55 5.33 -5.05
N ALA A 24 -11.45 5.63 -3.76
CA ALA A 24 -10.39 6.51 -3.26
C ALA A 24 -9.03 5.82 -3.39
N ALA A 25 -7.99 6.59 -3.68
CA ALA A 25 -6.63 6.08 -3.68
C ALA A 25 -6.17 5.75 -2.26
N THR A 26 -5.38 4.69 -2.13
CA THR A 26 -4.68 4.25 -0.92
C THR A 26 -3.20 4.52 -1.10
N GLU A 27 -2.56 5.13 -0.10
CA GLU A 27 -1.10 5.33 -0.10
C GLU A 27 -0.42 4.17 0.63
N VAL A 28 0.49 3.48 -0.05
CA VAL A 28 1.23 2.32 0.47
C VAL A 28 2.72 2.44 0.12
N ASN A 29 3.57 1.79 0.89
CA ASN A 29 4.98 1.63 0.54
C ASN A 29 5.18 0.26 -0.11
N VAL A 30 5.69 0.23 -1.34
CA VAL A 30 5.99 -1.04 -2.04
C VAL A 30 7.50 -1.23 -2.10
N ARG A 31 7.97 -2.43 -1.77
CA ARG A 31 9.34 -2.89 -1.97
C ARG A 31 9.34 -4.25 -2.66
N ILE A 32 10.13 -4.41 -3.70
CA ILE A 32 10.28 -5.66 -4.45
C ILE A 32 11.75 -6.04 -4.42
N GLU A 33 12.09 -7.00 -3.58
CA GLU A 33 13.44 -7.53 -3.42
C GLU A 33 13.66 -8.69 -4.39
N GLY A 34 14.36 -8.41 -5.49
CA GLY A 34 14.74 -9.40 -6.50
C GLY A 34 15.93 -10.27 -6.07
N LYS A 35 16.45 -11.04 -7.02
CA LYS A 35 17.52 -12.01 -6.78
C LYS A 35 18.79 -11.34 -6.28
N ALA A 36 19.22 -10.26 -6.94
CA ALA A 36 20.46 -9.55 -6.61
C ALA A 36 20.29 -8.03 -6.46
N GLU A 37 19.13 -7.48 -6.82
CA GLU A 37 18.84 -6.03 -6.78
C GLU A 37 17.43 -5.79 -6.21
N THR A 38 17.21 -4.63 -5.60
CA THR A 38 15.84 -4.20 -5.27
C THR A 38 15.24 -3.58 -6.53
N LEU A 39 14.20 -4.21 -7.07
CA LEU A 39 13.61 -3.86 -8.36
C LEU A 39 12.72 -2.61 -8.26
N PHE A 40 12.19 -2.35 -7.07
CA PHE A 40 11.43 -1.14 -6.76
C PHE A 40 11.41 -0.92 -5.26
N GLU A 41 11.49 0.34 -4.83
CA GLU A 41 11.16 0.74 -3.46
C GLU A 41 10.56 2.15 -3.42
N GLY A 42 9.53 2.35 -2.59
CA GLY A 42 9.03 3.65 -2.16
C GLY A 42 7.51 3.77 -2.15
N PRO A 43 6.99 4.99 -1.89
CA PRO A 43 5.57 5.22 -1.75
C PRO A 43 4.84 5.24 -3.10
N LEU A 44 3.61 4.73 -3.07
CA LEU A 44 2.69 4.61 -4.19
C LEU A 44 1.28 5.01 -3.73
N SER A 45 0.58 5.84 -4.51
CA SER A 45 -0.85 6.09 -4.35
C SER A 45 -1.59 5.41 -5.49
N THR A 46 -2.36 4.37 -5.19
CA THR A 46 -3.07 3.57 -6.19
C THR A 46 -4.53 3.32 -5.78
N VAL A 47 -5.36 2.90 -6.71
CA VAL A 47 -6.79 2.59 -6.50
C VAL A 47 -7.05 1.10 -6.74
N PRO A 48 -8.15 0.53 -6.24
CA PRO A 48 -8.54 -0.84 -6.58
C PRO A 48 -8.72 -1.01 -8.10
N HIS A 49 -8.04 -1.97 -8.72
CA HIS A 49 -8.18 -2.31 -10.14
C HIS A 49 -7.83 -3.77 -10.44
N GLY A 50 -8.10 -4.21 -11.67
CA GLY A 50 -7.64 -5.51 -12.16
C GLY A 50 -6.19 -5.45 -12.66
N VAL A 51 -5.54 -6.60 -12.74
CA VAL A 51 -4.17 -6.71 -13.27
C VAL A 51 -4.08 -7.78 -14.34
N ARG A 52 -2.98 -7.78 -15.10
CA ARG A 52 -2.70 -8.81 -16.10
C ARG A 52 -1.22 -9.19 -16.04
N ALA A 53 -0.94 -10.44 -15.72
CA ALA A 53 0.39 -11.01 -15.86
C ALA A 53 0.79 -11.08 -17.35
N THR A 54 2.09 -10.93 -17.62
CA THR A 54 2.62 -10.89 -19.00
C THR A 54 2.27 -12.15 -19.80
N SER A 55 2.30 -13.33 -19.18
CA SER A 55 1.98 -14.59 -19.84
C SER A 55 0.47 -14.91 -19.90
N ASP A 56 -0.39 -14.12 -19.25
CA ASP A 56 -1.83 -14.42 -19.17
C ASP A 56 -2.49 -14.37 -20.55
N LYS A 57 -3.28 -15.41 -20.82
CA LYS A 57 -3.94 -15.69 -22.11
C LYS A 57 -5.32 -15.06 -22.23
N ILE A 58 -5.76 -14.25 -21.27
CA ILE A 58 -6.97 -13.42 -21.46
C ILE A 58 -6.81 -12.50 -22.67
N PRO A 59 -7.92 -12.15 -23.35
CA PRO A 59 -7.89 -11.24 -24.48
C PRO A 59 -7.20 -9.91 -24.15
N VAL A 60 -6.57 -9.29 -25.14
CA VAL A 60 -5.99 -7.94 -24.99
C VAL A 60 -7.07 -6.94 -24.57
N GLY A 61 -6.72 -6.03 -23.67
CA GLY A 61 -7.67 -5.08 -23.07
C GLY A 61 -8.54 -5.68 -21.96
N LYS A 62 -8.34 -6.95 -21.59
CA LYS A 62 -8.96 -7.58 -20.43
C LYS A 62 -7.99 -7.69 -19.26
N LEU A 63 -8.54 -7.68 -18.04
CA LEU A 63 -7.79 -7.78 -16.78
C LEU A 63 -8.41 -8.85 -15.87
N ARG A 64 -7.60 -9.51 -15.04
CA ARG A 64 -8.11 -10.32 -13.93
C ARG A 64 -8.47 -9.41 -12.75
N ARG A 65 -9.53 -9.75 -12.02
CA ARG A 65 -9.88 -9.03 -10.79
C ARG A 65 -8.76 -9.17 -9.77
N CYS A 66 -8.34 -8.05 -9.18
CA CYS A 66 -7.27 -8.02 -8.18
C CYS A 66 -7.51 -6.86 -7.19
N ASP A 67 -8.74 -6.79 -6.69
CA ASP A 67 -9.28 -5.69 -5.89
C ASP A 67 -9.66 -6.13 -4.47
N GLY A 68 -9.14 -7.27 -4.00
CA GLY A 68 -9.29 -7.73 -2.63
C GLY A 68 -10.67 -8.32 -2.31
N ILE A 69 -11.61 -8.29 -3.27
CA ILE A 69 -12.85 -9.05 -3.14
C ILE A 69 -12.50 -10.54 -3.13
N ASN A 70 -12.89 -11.22 -2.06
CA ASN A 70 -12.58 -12.64 -1.87
C ASN A 70 -13.87 -13.41 -1.58
N ALA A 71 -14.24 -14.34 -2.46
CA ALA A 71 -15.43 -15.18 -2.28
C ALA A 71 -15.37 -16.05 -1.00
N LEU A 72 -14.16 -16.38 -0.53
CA LEU A 72 -13.93 -17.14 0.70
C LEU A 72 -13.96 -16.28 1.96
N ASP A 73 -13.93 -14.94 1.84
CA ASP A 73 -14.08 -14.00 2.95
C ASP A 73 -15.31 -13.10 2.72
N PRO A 74 -16.50 -13.47 3.25
CA PRO A 74 -17.76 -12.73 3.01
C PRO A 74 -17.76 -11.31 3.59
N TRP A 75 -16.67 -10.88 4.23
CA TRP A 75 -16.48 -9.52 4.74
C TRP A 75 -15.68 -8.62 3.79
N ASN A 76 -14.96 -9.19 2.80
CA ASN A 76 -14.23 -8.44 1.77
C ASN A 76 -15.11 -8.32 0.52
N VAL A 77 -16.17 -7.51 0.64
CA VAL A 77 -17.19 -7.34 -0.42
C VAL A 77 -17.07 -6.03 -1.17
N ALA A 78 -16.08 -5.21 -0.81
CA ALA A 78 -15.80 -3.93 -1.44
C ALA A 78 -14.40 -3.98 -2.07
N PRO A 79 -14.23 -3.44 -3.29
CA PRO A 79 -12.92 -3.28 -3.90
C PRO A 79 -11.99 -2.43 -3.02
N GLU A 80 -10.80 -2.94 -2.72
CA GLU A 80 -9.71 -2.25 -2.02
C GLU A 80 -8.37 -2.55 -2.73
N VAL A 81 -7.35 -1.72 -2.46
CA VAL A 81 -6.02 -1.92 -3.06
C VAL A 81 -5.44 -3.22 -2.53
N THR A 82 -4.77 -3.97 -3.41
CA THR A 82 -4.13 -5.24 -3.08
C THR A 82 -2.62 -5.18 -3.30
N PRO A 83 -1.84 -6.02 -2.60
CA PRO A 83 -0.41 -6.10 -2.82
C PRO A 83 -0.02 -6.40 -4.28
N THR A 84 -0.70 -7.34 -4.95
CA THR A 84 -0.37 -7.65 -6.35
C THR A 84 -0.70 -6.49 -7.28
N ALA A 85 -1.82 -5.78 -7.07
CA ALA A 85 -2.16 -4.58 -7.84
C ALA A 85 -1.13 -3.46 -7.63
N ALA A 86 -0.82 -3.13 -6.39
CA ALA A 86 0.18 -2.10 -6.05
C ALA A 86 1.58 -2.45 -6.60
N SER A 87 1.98 -3.72 -6.58
CA SER A 87 3.27 -4.14 -7.13
C SER A 87 3.28 -4.19 -8.67
N ALA A 88 2.15 -4.48 -9.32
CA ALA A 88 2.04 -4.36 -10.77
C ALA A 88 2.21 -2.89 -11.22
N ASP A 89 1.60 -1.95 -10.51
CA ASP A 89 1.77 -0.51 -10.72
C ASP A 89 3.22 -0.07 -10.50
N ALA A 90 3.85 -0.54 -9.42
CA ALA A 90 5.25 -0.28 -9.12
C ALA A 90 6.19 -0.72 -10.26
N MET A 91 5.97 -1.90 -10.83
CA MET A 91 6.73 -2.37 -12.00
C MET A 91 6.47 -1.51 -13.23
N SER A 92 5.20 -1.16 -13.50
CA SER A 92 4.87 -0.30 -14.63
C SER A 92 5.56 1.07 -14.56
N LEU A 93 5.72 1.63 -13.36
CA LEU A 93 6.41 2.92 -13.15
C LEU A 93 7.89 2.89 -13.53
N VAL A 94 8.55 1.73 -13.44
CA VAL A 94 9.95 1.53 -13.83
C VAL A 94 10.09 0.89 -15.22
N GLY A 95 8.99 0.79 -15.97
CA GLY A 95 8.98 0.22 -17.32
C GLY A 95 9.22 -1.29 -17.33
N GLU A 96 8.80 -1.97 -16.26
CA GLU A 96 8.89 -3.41 -16.08
C GLU A 96 7.51 -4.04 -15.93
N THR A 97 7.47 -5.37 -15.92
CA THR A 97 6.23 -6.13 -15.74
C THR A 97 6.40 -7.23 -14.69
N PHE A 98 5.28 -7.83 -14.31
CA PHE A 98 5.28 -9.08 -13.56
C PHE A 98 4.73 -10.22 -14.42
N ASP A 99 4.94 -11.44 -13.95
CA ASP A 99 4.33 -12.64 -14.52
C ASP A 99 3.79 -13.57 -13.44
N GLY A 100 2.86 -14.44 -13.80
CA GLY A 100 2.25 -15.38 -12.88
C GLY A 100 1.18 -16.25 -13.51
N GLN A 101 0.89 -17.36 -12.84
CA GLN A 101 -0.22 -18.24 -13.20
C GLN A 101 -1.48 -17.81 -12.46
N TRP A 102 -2.55 -17.54 -13.21
CA TRP A 102 -3.86 -17.27 -12.63
C TRP A 102 -4.52 -18.56 -12.13
N TYR A 103 -4.92 -18.59 -10.86
CA TYR A 103 -5.71 -19.66 -10.27
C TYR A 103 -7.14 -19.19 -10.07
N ARG A 104 -8.04 -19.68 -10.90
CA ARG A 104 -9.46 -19.30 -10.91
C ARG A 104 -10.13 -19.53 -9.55
N ASP A 105 -9.84 -20.64 -8.89
CA ASP A 105 -10.50 -21.01 -7.63
C ASP A 105 -10.10 -20.11 -6.45
N PHE A 106 -8.96 -19.44 -6.55
CA PHE A 106 -8.50 -18.46 -5.57
C PHE A 106 -8.75 -17.03 -6.04
N GLU A 107 -9.05 -16.84 -7.32
CA GLU A 107 -9.07 -15.55 -7.99
C GLU A 107 -7.78 -14.75 -7.71
N ASP A 108 -6.65 -15.43 -7.87
CA ASP A 108 -5.34 -14.87 -7.58
C ASP A 108 -4.27 -15.32 -8.57
N TYR A 109 -3.18 -14.56 -8.65
CA TYR A 109 -1.97 -14.95 -9.32
C TYR A 109 -1.02 -15.64 -8.35
N PHE A 110 -0.55 -16.83 -8.71
CA PHE A 110 0.73 -17.31 -8.25
C PHE A 110 1.82 -16.59 -9.03
N VAL A 111 2.41 -15.57 -8.44
CA VAL A 111 3.42 -14.72 -9.08
C VAL A 111 4.70 -15.51 -9.29
N THR A 112 5.20 -15.52 -10.53
CA THR A 112 6.39 -16.28 -10.94
C THR A 112 7.55 -15.39 -11.38
N ARG A 113 7.35 -14.09 -11.56
CA ARG A 113 8.41 -13.14 -11.95
C ARG A 113 8.03 -11.71 -11.58
N PHE A 114 9.00 -10.94 -11.12
CA PHE A 114 8.99 -9.48 -11.18
C PHE A 114 10.19 -8.98 -11.98
N GLY A 115 9.99 -8.01 -12.88
CA GLY A 115 11.06 -7.46 -13.69
C GLY A 115 11.90 -8.55 -14.36
N PRO A 116 13.23 -8.53 -14.30
CA PRO A 116 14.07 -9.54 -14.94
C PRO A 116 14.11 -10.89 -14.21
N ASP A 117 13.56 -11.00 -13.01
CA ASP A 117 13.86 -12.10 -12.07
C ASP A 117 12.73 -13.15 -12.04
N PRO A 118 12.83 -14.27 -12.80
CA PRO A 118 11.91 -15.38 -12.67
C PRO A 118 12.18 -16.15 -11.38
N GLN A 119 11.16 -16.79 -10.82
CA GLN A 119 11.34 -17.82 -9.80
C GLN A 119 12.19 -18.98 -10.32
N GLU A 120 12.83 -19.72 -9.42
CA GLU A 120 13.68 -20.87 -9.76
C GLU A 120 13.19 -22.13 -9.02
N PRO A 121 12.13 -22.81 -9.51
CA PRO A 121 11.50 -23.93 -8.82
C PRO A 121 12.46 -25.10 -8.57
N GLY A 122 13.45 -25.28 -9.45
CA GLY A 122 14.46 -26.34 -9.35
C GLY A 122 15.34 -26.24 -8.11
N VAL A 123 15.43 -25.06 -7.49
CA VAL A 123 16.15 -24.83 -6.23
C VAL A 123 15.22 -24.33 -5.11
N GLY A 124 13.90 -24.40 -5.32
CA GLY A 124 12.92 -23.97 -4.33
C GLY A 124 12.78 -22.46 -4.15
N ALA A 125 13.34 -21.65 -5.07
CA ALA A 125 13.28 -20.20 -4.95
C ALA A 125 11.98 -19.65 -5.54
N TYR A 126 11.01 -19.40 -4.67
CA TYR A 126 9.70 -18.83 -5.02
C TYR A 126 9.55 -17.40 -4.52
N TRP A 127 8.69 -16.65 -5.19
CA TRP A 127 8.27 -15.33 -4.73
C TRP A 127 7.34 -15.45 -3.54
N GLY A 128 7.62 -14.69 -2.49
CA GLY A 128 6.75 -14.55 -1.32
C GLY A 128 6.36 -13.10 -1.09
N ILE A 129 5.25 -12.94 -0.38
CA ILE A 129 4.64 -11.65 -0.12
C ILE A 129 4.47 -11.44 1.38
N LEU A 130 4.96 -10.31 1.86
CA LEU A 130 4.79 -9.84 3.21
C LEU A 130 4.02 -8.52 3.17
N VAL A 131 3.12 -8.35 4.14
CA VAL A 131 2.56 -7.05 4.48
C VAL A 131 2.98 -6.73 5.90
N ASN A 132 3.56 -5.55 6.11
CA ASN A 132 4.02 -5.09 7.41
C ASN A 132 4.89 -6.14 8.15
N GLU A 133 5.86 -6.74 7.42
CA GLU A 133 6.78 -7.79 7.90
C GLU A 133 6.15 -9.11 8.32
N THR A 134 4.99 -9.46 7.76
CA THR A 134 4.34 -10.74 8.04
C THR A 134 3.82 -11.32 6.73
N PHE A 135 4.09 -12.60 6.49
CA PHE A 135 3.57 -13.28 5.32
C PHE A 135 2.06 -13.21 5.29
N THR A 136 1.48 -12.88 4.13
CA THR A 136 0.03 -12.84 4.00
C THR A 136 -0.53 -14.26 4.06
N ASN A 137 -1.60 -14.46 4.83
CA ASN A 137 -2.28 -15.74 4.95
C ASN A 137 -3.31 -16.02 3.84
N VAL A 138 -3.35 -15.15 2.83
CA VAL A 138 -4.15 -15.22 1.60
C VAL A 138 -3.28 -14.71 0.45
N GLY A 139 -3.69 -14.95 -0.79
CA GLY A 139 -2.91 -14.49 -1.93
C GLY A 139 -2.91 -12.97 -2.12
N GLY A 140 -2.02 -12.50 -2.99
CA GLY A 140 -1.74 -11.08 -3.18
C GLY A 140 -2.85 -10.28 -3.87
N CYS A 141 -3.80 -10.91 -4.57
CA CYS A 141 -5.01 -10.27 -5.08
C CYS A 141 -6.19 -10.31 -4.08
N GLN A 142 -6.06 -11.06 -3.00
CA GLN A 142 -7.09 -11.22 -1.97
C GLN A 142 -6.84 -10.36 -0.73
N TYR A 143 -5.59 -10.05 -0.43
CA TYR A 143 -5.24 -9.21 0.71
C TYR A 143 -5.59 -7.73 0.42
N GLN A 144 -6.30 -7.09 1.35
CA GLN A 144 -6.70 -5.68 1.24
C GLN A 144 -5.75 -4.80 2.08
N LEU A 145 -5.17 -3.79 1.46
CA LEU A 145 -4.22 -2.86 2.07
C LEU A 145 -4.92 -1.65 2.68
N ASP A 146 -4.44 -1.23 3.85
CA ASP A 146 -4.76 0.05 4.49
C ASP A 146 -3.74 1.13 4.10
N ASP A 147 -4.11 2.41 4.29
CA ASP A 147 -3.18 3.54 4.17
C ASP A 147 -1.97 3.36 5.11
N GLY A 148 -0.77 3.48 4.53
CA GLY A 148 0.51 3.36 5.22
C GLY A 148 1.00 1.92 5.43
N ASP A 149 0.33 0.92 4.85
CA ASP A 149 0.86 -0.44 4.81
C ASP A 149 2.15 -0.53 3.97
N GLU A 150 3.01 -1.47 4.36
CA GLU A 150 4.24 -1.83 3.66
C GLU A 150 4.06 -3.18 2.97
N VAL A 151 4.13 -3.18 1.65
CA VAL A 151 4.14 -4.38 0.81
C VAL A 151 5.59 -4.73 0.49
N LEU A 152 5.97 -5.96 0.78
CA LEU A 152 7.27 -6.50 0.44
C LEU A 152 7.10 -7.80 -0.36
N TRP A 153 7.57 -7.80 -1.60
CA TRP A 153 7.79 -9.03 -2.36
C TRP A 153 9.25 -9.45 -2.25
N VAL A 154 9.48 -10.74 -2.05
CA VAL A 154 10.80 -11.31 -1.83
C VAL A 154 11.02 -12.45 -2.80
N PHE A 155 12.05 -12.36 -3.63
CA PHE A 155 12.59 -13.50 -4.35
C PHE A 155 13.19 -14.45 -3.33
N ASP A 156 12.89 -15.74 -3.46
CA ASP A 156 13.40 -16.77 -2.57
C ASP A 156 12.98 -16.58 -1.10
N ALA A 157 11.67 -16.39 -0.90
CA ALA A 157 11.13 -15.97 0.39
C ALA A 157 11.10 -17.06 1.47
N PHE A 158 11.15 -18.34 1.09
CA PHE A 158 10.84 -19.47 1.97
C PHE A 158 12.08 -20.23 2.47
N HIS A 159 13.27 -19.63 2.38
CA HIS A 159 14.53 -20.19 2.87
C HIS A 159 14.95 -19.67 4.25
N GLU A 160 13.97 -19.33 5.09
CA GLU A 160 14.24 -18.93 6.48
C GLU A 160 15.29 -17.80 6.59
N ARG A 161 15.14 -16.79 5.72
CA ARG A 161 15.99 -15.60 5.74
C ARG A 161 15.32 -14.51 6.56
N PRO A 162 15.97 -13.96 7.61
CA PRO A 162 15.39 -12.86 8.34
C PRO A 162 15.27 -11.62 7.46
N THR A 163 14.19 -10.86 7.65
CA THR A 163 14.03 -9.57 6.98
C THR A 163 14.69 -8.46 7.76
N LEU A 164 15.59 -7.71 7.11
CA LEU A 164 16.23 -6.57 7.74
C LEU A 164 15.34 -5.32 7.67
N ALA A 165 15.52 -4.41 8.62
CA ALA A 165 15.03 -3.04 8.53
C ALA A 165 16.11 -2.08 9.05
N LEU A 166 16.24 -0.95 8.36
CA LEU A 166 17.25 0.08 8.62
C LEU A 166 16.54 1.35 9.07
N PHE A 167 16.98 1.89 10.20
CA PHE A 167 16.40 3.06 10.83
C PHE A 167 17.48 4.12 11.14
N PRO A 168 17.14 5.42 11.08
CA PRO A 168 17.90 6.42 11.82
C PRO A 168 17.85 6.09 13.32
N GLU A 169 19.00 6.04 14.00
CA GLU A 169 19.02 5.75 15.44
C GLU A 169 18.21 6.80 16.21
N ALA A 170 18.36 8.07 15.84
CA ALA A 170 17.68 9.20 16.48
C ALA A 170 16.15 9.17 16.31
N ALA A 171 15.62 8.46 15.30
CA ALA A 171 14.18 8.40 15.07
C ALA A 171 13.43 7.64 16.17
N GLY A 172 14.11 6.75 16.92
CA GLY A 172 13.48 5.95 17.97
C GLY A 172 12.22 5.23 17.47
N TYR A 173 12.26 4.75 16.22
CA TYR A 173 11.09 4.25 15.52
C TYR A 173 10.42 3.11 16.31
N THR A 174 9.08 3.14 16.37
CA THR A 174 8.28 2.12 17.06
C THR A 174 7.17 1.53 16.19
N ALA A 175 6.49 2.33 15.37
CA ALA A 175 5.43 1.89 14.46
C ALA A 175 5.08 2.97 13.40
N GLY A 176 4.29 2.57 12.39
CA GLY A 176 3.89 3.38 11.24
C GLY A 176 4.77 3.12 10.01
N PRO A 177 4.53 3.78 8.87
CA PRO A 177 5.45 3.68 7.72
C PRO A 177 6.89 3.95 8.15
N ARG A 178 7.83 3.13 7.69
CA ARG A 178 9.25 3.30 7.97
C ARG A 178 9.75 4.59 7.33
N PRO A 179 10.65 5.31 8.01
CA PRO A 179 11.30 6.47 7.42
C PRO A 179 12.15 6.02 6.23
N LEU A 180 11.97 6.66 5.09
CA LEU A 180 12.84 6.51 3.92
C LEU A 180 13.96 7.54 3.91
N THR A 181 13.93 8.54 4.79
CA THR A 181 14.93 9.62 4.89
C THR A 181 15.47 9.78 6.30
N VAL A 182 16.70 10.30 6.40
CA VAL A 182 17.31 10.76 7.65
C VAL A 182 17.32 12.29 7.68
N GLU A 183 16.75 12.87 8.73
CA GLU A 183 16.91 14.29 9.03
C GLU A 183 18.17 14.50 9.89
N GLY A 184 19.06 15.36 9.42
CA GLY A 184 20.24 15.83 10.13
C GLY A 184 20.02 17.14 10.89
N PRO A 185 21.02 17.57 11.69
CA PRO A 185 20.92 18.77 12.52
C PRO A 185 21.11 20.09 11.74
N GLY A 186 21.42 20.03 10.45
CA GLY A 186 21.63 21.19 9.60
C GLY A 186 20.36 22.01 9.38
N ALA A 187 20.53 23.24 8.90
CA ALA A 187 19.41 24.18 8.72
C ALA A 187 18.39 23.70 7.68
N LYS A 188 18.81 22.88 6.71
CA LYS A 188 17.94 22.24 5.72
C LYS A 188 17.57 20.80 6.11
N GLY A 189 17.86 20.40 7.34
CA GLY A 189 17.68 19.02 7.80
C GLY A 189 18.71 18.05 7.21
N GLY A 190 19.86 18.53 6.74
CA GLY A 190 20.96 17.68 6.28
C GLY A 190 22.09 17.51 7.30
N PHE A 191 23.10 16.73 6.94
CA PHE A 191 24.32 16.55 7.72
C PHE A 191 25.49 17.29 7.09
N ALA A 192 26.41 17.81 7.90
CA ALA A 192 27.67 18.31 7.36
C ALA A 192 28.49 17.16 6.74
N ALA A 193 29.33 17.47 5.75
CA ALA A 193 30.24 16.50 5.17
C ALA A 193 31.11 15.82 6.25
N ASN A 194 31.25 14.50 6.15
CA ASN A 194 31.92 13.60 7.11
C ASN A 194 31.32 13.59 8.53
N ALA A 195 30.16 14.21 8.76
CA ALA A 195 29.48 14.07 10.04
C ALA A 195 29.07 12.61 10.27
N PRO A 196 29.16 12.10 11.51
CA PRO A 196 28.71 10.75 11.83
C PRO A 196 27.18 10.67 11.79
N ILE A 197 26.67 9.65 11.12
CA ILE A 197 25.24 9.42 10.94
C ILE A 197 24.90 8.07 11.57
N PRO A 198 24.38 8.08 12.82
CA PRO A 198 24.09 6.85 13.54
C PRO A 198 22.84 6.18 12.99
N VAL A 199 22.97 4.90 12.68
CA VAL A 199 21.90 4.07 12.13
C VAL A 199 21.79 2.76 12.90
N GLU A 200 20.61 2.17 12.84
CA GLU A 200 20.28 0.91 13.50
C GLU A 200 19.67 -0.07 12.51
N VAL A 201 20.20 -1.29 12.49
CA VAL A 201 19.65 -2.43 11.74
C VAL A 201 19.03 -3.41 12.73
N VAL A 202 17.79 -3.78 12.44
CA VAL A 202 17.09 -4.86 13.13
C VAL A 202 16.72 -5.95 12.14
N SER A 203 16.41 -7.13 12.65
CA SER A 203 15.85 -8.25 11.90
C SER A 203 14.49 -8.66 12.46
N TYR A 204 13.59 -9.08 11.57
CA TYR A 204 12.35 -9.79 11.90
C TYR A 204 12.56 -11.27 11.60
N ALA A 205 11.99 -12.14 12.43
CA ALA A 205 11.95 -13.57 12.17
C ALA A 205 11.08 -13.87 10.93
N ASP A 206 11.42 -14.93 10.21
CA ASP A 206 10.80 -15.40 8.97
C ASP A 206 9.56 -16.27 9.18
N ASP A 207 9.26 -16.68 10.41
CA ASP A 207 8.36 -17.77 10.74
C ASP A 207 6.89 -17.36 10.95
N LEU A 208 6.60 -16.07 10.84
CA LEU A 208 5.26 -15.56 11.07
C LEU A 208 4.42 -15.60 9.79
N GLU A 209 3.95 -16.80 9.42
CA GLU A 209 2.73 -16.90 8.60
C GLU A 209 1.53 -16.62 9.51
N ASN A 210 1.04 -15.39 9.45
CA ASN A 210 -0.02 -14.92 10.33
C ASN A 210 -0.90 -13.89 9.63
N ASN A 211 -1.93 -13.42 10.32
CA ASN A 211 -2.63 -12.22 9.88
C ASN A 211 -1.67 -11.03 10.06
N PRO A 212 -1.24 -10.35 8.98
CA PRO A 212 -0.33 -9.22 9.07
C PRO A 212 -0.77 -8.20 10.10
N PRO A 213 0.17 -7.55 10.82
CA PRO A 213 -0.19 -6.44 11.67
C PRO A 213 -0.80 -5.35 10.78
N PRO A 214 -1.83 -4.64 11.24
CA PRO A 214 -2.58 -3.65 10.43
C PRO A 214 -1.91 -2.27 10.33
N ALA A 215 -0.61 -2.24 10.58
CA ALA A 215 0.32 -1.15 10.32
C ALA A 215 1.74 -1.70 10.54
N PRO A 216 2.76 -1.14 9.87
CA PRO A 216 4.13 -1.51 10.15
C PRO A 216 4.49 -1.22 11.62
N THR A 217 5.26 -2.10 12.22
CA THR A 217 5.62 -2.06 13.64
C THR A 217 7.03 -2.59 13.84
N ARG A 218 7.75 -2.01 14.80
CA ARG A 218 9.05 -2.53 15.23
C ARG A 218 8.94 -3.73 16.16
N ALA A 219 7.74 -3.96 16.73
CA ALA A 219 7.52 -5.05 17.67
C ALA A 219 7.85 -6.41 17.03
N GLY A 220 8.58 -7.26 17.76
CA GLY A 220 9.01 -8.57 17.28
C GLY A 220 10.38 -8.56 16.57
N SER A 221 10.97 -7.38 16.34
CA SER A 221 12.35 -7.30 15.83
C SER A 221 13.42 -7.43 16.91
N SER A 222 14.62 -7.81 16.50
CA SER A 222 15.83 -7.86 17.31
C SER A 222 16.96 -7.09 16.62
N ALA A 223 17.88 -6.52 17.40
CA ALA A 223 19.10 -5.92 16.86
C ALA A 223 19.88 -6.92 16.00
N LYS A 224 20.36 -6.49 14.84
CA LYS A 224 21.09 -7.38 13.91
C LYS A 224 22.56 -7.01 13.84
N GLU A 225 23.39 -7.79 14.52
CA GLU A 225 24.85 -7.74 14.41
C GLU A 225 25.34 -8.28 13.06
N GLY A 226 26.45 -7.73 12.56
CA GLY A 226 27.12 -8.23 11.36
C GLY A 226 26.45 -7.82 10.04
N ALA A 227 25.38 -7.02 10.08
CA ALA A 227 24.79 -6.44 8.89
C ALA A 227 25.68 -5.34 8.33
N VAL A 228 25.90 -5.35 7.02
CA VAL A 228 26.68 -4.33 6.32
C VAL A 228 25.72 -3.26 5.82
N VAL A 229 25.81 -2.06 6.39
CA VAL A 229 25.16 -0.85 5.91
C VAL A 229 26.07 -0.22 4.86
N ALA A 230 25.61 -0.14 3.62
CA ALA A 230 26.43 0.29 2.50
C ALA A 230 25.68 1.22 1.54
N PRO A 231 26.41 2.04 0.77
CA PRO A 231 25.85 2.81 -0.34
C PRO A 231 25.11 1.94 -1.35
N VAL A 232 24.09 2.52 -1.95
CA VAL A 232 23.33 1.94 -3.05
C VAL A 232 23.71 2.63 -4.35
N VAL A 233 23.95 1.84 -5.41
CA VAL A 233 24.02 2.34 -6.79
C VAL A 233 22.74 1.99 -7.51
N LEU A 234 22.32 2.90 -8.39
CA LEU A 234 21.17 2.70 -9.26
C LEU A 234 21.63 2.19 -10.62
N GLY A 235 21.06 1.07 -11.07
CA GLY A 235 21.22 0.60 -12.44
C GLY A 235 20.44 1.46 -13.45
N PRO A 236 20.57 1.20 -14.76
CA PRO A 236 19.89 1.97 -15.81
C PRO A 236 18.36 1.99 -15.69
N LYS A 237 17.78 0.97 -15.06
CA LYS A 237 16.34 0.83 -14.78
C LYS A 237 15.92 1.41 -13.42
N GLY A 238 16.86 2.00 -12.68
CA GLY A 238 16.64 2.46 -11.32
C GLY A 238 16.65 1.34 -10.27
N PHE A 239 17.03 0.11 -10.64
CA PHE A 239 17.20 -0.97 -9.68
C PHE A 239 18.34 -0.68 -8.72
N GLU A 240 18.14 -1.04 -7.46
CA GLU A 240 19.05 -0.69 -6.37
C GLU A 240 19.97 -1.87 -6.06
N LYS A 241 21.28 -1.64 -6.20
CA LYS A 241 22.32 -2.60 -5.82
C LYS A 241 23.10 -2.09 -4.62
N VAL A 242 23.27 -2.93 -3.61
CA VAL A 242 24.02 -2.61 -2.38
C VAL A 242 25.51 -2.88 -2.59
N GLU A 243 26.37 -1.86 -2.49
CA GLU A 243 27.82 -1.99 -2.70
C GLU A 243 28.55 -2.26 -1.40
N THR A 244 28.49 -3.50 -0.92
CA THR A 244 29.11 -3.93 0.35
C THR A 244 30.64 -3.80 0.37
N ALA A 245 31.29 -3.65 -0.80
CA ALA A 245 32.72 -3.40 -0.93
C ALA A 245 33.08 -1.91 -1.02
N ALA A 246 32.11 -1.00 -0.98
CA ALA A 246 32.39 0.43 -1.04
C ALA A 246 33.18 0.89 0.20
N PRO A 247 34.13 1.83 0.08
CA PRO A 247 34.95 2.30 1.22
C PRO A 247 34.15 2.87 2.40
N GLY A 248 32.90 3.29 2.19
CA GLY A 248 32.00 3.80 3.22
C GLY A 248 31.08 2.76 3.87
N ALA A 249 31.17 1.48 3.47
CA ALA A 249 30.36 0.41 4.06
C ALA A 249 30.76 0.15 5.52
N GLN A 250 29.76 -0.05 6.38
CA GLN A 250 29.94 -0.21 7.82
C GLN A 250 29.21 -1.43 8.33
N THR A 251 29.85 -2.21 9.21
CA THR A 251 29.24 -3.39 9.82
C THR A 251 28.62 -3.02 11.16
N THR A 252 27.41 -3.50 11.41
CA THR A 252 26.72 -3.28 12.68
C THR A 252 27.37 -4.08 13.82
N ASN A 253 27.45 -3.46 14.99
CA ASN A 253 27.89 -4.10 16.23
C ASN A 253 26.78 -4.99 16.84
N SER A 254 27.05 -5.57 18.02
CA SER A 254 26.11 -6.42 18.76
C SER A 254 24.79 -5.74 19.17
N ALA A 255 24.74 -4.41 19.19
CA ALA A 255 23.51 -3.64 19.39
C ALA A 255 22.78 -3.33 18.07
N GLY A 256 23.22 -3.89 16.94
CA GLY A 256 22.68 -3.61 15.61
C GLY A 256 23.00 -2.21 15.10
N LYS A 257 23.98 -1.52 15.68
CA LYS A 257 24.28 -0.11 15.35
C LYS A 257 25.50 0.01 14.46
N ALA A 258 25.44 0.95 13.52
CA ALA A 258 26.56 1.38 12.69
C ALA A 258 26.58 2.92 12.60
N THR A 259 27.69 3.49 12.14
CA THR A 259 27.81 4.93 11.89
C THR A 259 28.39 5.14 10.52
N VAL A 260 27.58 5.64 9.60
CA VAL A 260 28.01 5.99 8.24
C VAL A 260 28.39 7.46 8.17
N SER A 261 29.15 7.84 7.15
CA SER A 261 29.47 9.24 6.85
C SER A 261 29.77 9.40 5.37
N PHE A 262 29.59 10.61 4.86
CA PHE A 262 29.75 10.91 3.44
C PHE A 262 30.49 12.23 3.28
N ALA A 263 31.51 12.23 2.42
CA ALA A 263 32.31 13.42 2.17
C ALA A 263 31.67 14.34 1.12
N THR A 264 30.93 13.78 0.17
CA THR A 264 30.36 14.54 -0.95
C THR A 264 28.97 15.07 -0.61
N PRO A 265 28.69 16.35 -0.91
CA PRO A 265 27.35 16.91 -0.78
C PRO A 265 26.31 16.21 -1.67
N GLY A 266 25.03 16.33 -1.29
CA GLY A 266 23.88 15.79 -2.01
C GLY A 266 23.19 14.64 -1.30
N TRP A 267 22.26 13.99 -1.99
CA TRP A 267 21.54 12.82 -1.51
C TRP A 267 22.36 11.54 -1.68
N HIS A 268 22.44 10.76 -0.61
CA HIS A 268 23.08 9.45 -0.57
C HIS A 268 22.08 8.40 -0.13
N ARG A 269 22.06 7.26 -0.81
CA ARG A 269 21.19 6.13 -0.47
C ARG A 269 21.98 5.02 0.19
N ILE A 270 21.46 4.48 1.29
CA ILE A 270 22.02 3.31 1.96
C ILE A 270 20.98 2.22 2.22
N LYS A 271 21.47 0.98 2.26
CA LYS A 271 20.72 -0.22 2.68
C LYS A 271 21.62 -1.12 3.52
N ALA A 272 21.00 -1.97 4.31
CA ALA A 272 21.66 -3.03 5.07
C ALA A 272 21.45 -4.39 4.39
N THR A 273 22.50 -5.20 4.38
CA THR A 273 22.48 -6.58 3.86
C THR A 273 23.42 -7.48 4.66
N ILE A 274 23.33 -8.80 4.46
CA ILE A 274 24.29 -9.79 4.97
C ILE A 274 24.66 -10.73 3.84
N GLY A 275 25.95 -10.75 3.50
CA GLY A 275 26.45 -11.51 2.34
C GLY A 275 26.65 -10.63 1.11
N ALA A 276 27.06 -11.26 0.01
CA ALA A 276 27.24 -10.61 -1.28
C ALA A 276 25.90 -10.55 -2.05
N PRO A 277 25.74 -9.61 -3.01
CA PRO A 277 24.56 -9.56 -3.87
C PRO A 277 24.26 -10.90 -4.56
N GLY A 278 23.02 -11.38 -4.46
CA GLY A 278 22.59 -12.68 -4.99
C GLY A 278 22.91 -13.89 -4.11
N LEU A 279 23.62 -13.68 -3.00
CA LEU A 279 24.02 -14.70 -2.03
C LEU A 279 23.69 -14.24 -0.60
N GLU A 280 22.69 -13.37 -0.45
CA GLU A 280 22.34 -12.80 0.83
C GLU A 280 21.69 -13.83 1.74
N SER A 281 22.20 -13.94 2.97
CA SER A 281 21.62 -14.77 4.03
C SER A 281 20.49 -14.07 4.79
N ALA A 282 20.15 -12.85 4.39
CA ALA A 282 19.04 -12.06 4.93
C ALA A 282 18.38 -11.26 3.80
N ILE A 283 17.07 -11.01 3.93
CA ILE A 283 16.37 -10.12 3.00
C ILE A 283 16.80 -8.69 3.32
N ARG A 284 17.24 -7.95 2.31
CA ARG A 284 17.78 -6.59 2.45
C ARG A 284 16.81 -5.65 3.17
N SER A 285 17.36 -4.64 3.83
CA SER A 285 16.56 -3.66 4.56
C SER A 285 15.74 -2.77 3.63
N ASN A 286 14.92 -1.90 4.20
CA ASN A 286 14.44 -0.72 3.48
C ASN A 286 15.62 0.18 3.14
N ARG A 287 15.45 1.02 2.12
CA ARG A 287 16.36 2.12 1.85
C ARG A 287 16.23 3.22 2.90
N LEU A 288 17.30 3.97 3.02
CA LEU A 288 17.37 5.17 3.81
C LEU A 288 18.21 6.20 3.03
N ASP A 289 17.60 7.33 2.72
CA ASP A 289 18.19 8.44 1.98
C ASP A 289 18.70 9.51 2.95
N VAL A 290 19.92 9.98 2.72
CA VAL A 290 20.68 10.84 3.62
C VAL A 290 21.11 12.08 2.86
N CYS A 291 20.72 13.26 3.35
CA CYS A 291 21.21 14.52 2.80
C CYS A 291 22.54 14.93 3.42
N ILE A 292 23.51 15.30 2.59
CA ILE A 292 24.77 15.92 2.98
C ILE A 292 24.82 17.34 2.44
N GLU A 293 24.87 18.32 3.35
CA GLU A 293 24.86 19.74 2.98
C GLU A 293 26.20 20.16 2.36
N GLY A 294 26.14 20.93 1.28
CA GLY A 294 27.30 21.61 0.72
C GLY A 294 27.78 22.69 1.66
N GLY A 295 29.03 22.62 2.11
CA GLY A 295 29.59 23.61 3.03
C GLY A 295 29.83 24.96 2.35
N GLY A 296 28.79 25.73 2.01
CA GLY A 296 28.80 27.17 1.64
C GLY A 296 29.76 27.65 0.53
N GLY A 297 30.60 26.79 -0.02
CA GLY A 297 31.51 27.05 -1.12
C GLY A 297 30.81 26.78 -2.44
N ALA A 298 31.09 27.61 -3.45
CA ALA A 298 30.51 27.57 -4.78
C ALA A 298 30.19 26.14 -5.24
N THR A 299 28.89 25.82 -5.33
CA THR A 299 28.40 24.53 -5.79
C THR A 299 28.97 24.25 -7.18
N LEU A 300 29.55 23.06 -7.37
CA LEU A 300 29.70 22.50 -8.72
C LEU A 300 28.31 22.54 -9.37
N GLU A 301 28.17 23.17 -10.53
CA GLU A 301 26.90 23.24 -11.25
C GLU A 301 26.27 21.84 -11.33
N GLY A 302 25.12 21.66 -10.68
CA GLY A 302 24.37 20.40 -10.63
C GLY A 302 24.39 19.65 -9.29
N ALA A 303 25.21 20.05 -8.30
CA ALA A 303 25.09 19.51 -6.94
C ALA A 303 23.86 20.12 -6.25
N THR A 304 22.76 19.36 -6.21
CA THR A 304 21.54 19.80 -5.53
C THR A 304 21.76 19.86 -4.03
N ASP A 305 21.47 21.01 -3.44
CA ASP A 305 21.72 21.38 -2.04
C ASP A 305 20.71 20.73 -1.06
N CYS A 306 20.30 19.50 -1.37
CA CYS A 306 19.20 18.74 -0.76
C CYS A 306 17.84 19.44 -0.72
N ASP A 307 17.61 20.44 -1.57
CA ASP A 307 16.40 21.25 -1.50
C ASP A 307 15.11 20.48 -1.83
N GLU A 308 15.19 19.47 -2.70
CA GLU A 308 14.08 18.58 -3.06
C GLU A 308 14.41 17.14 -2.68
N LEU A 309 13.42 16.39 -2.19
CA LEU A 309 13.56 14.98 -1.87
C LEU A 309 13.88 14.17 -3.15
N PRO A 310 14.57 13.02 -3.02
CA PRO A 310 14.74 12.11 -4.15
C PRO A 310 13.38 11.76 -4.76
N ILE A 311 13.26 11.79 -6.10
CA ILE A 311 11.99 11.52 -6.79
C ILE A 311 11.35 10.17 -6.39
N ALA A 312 12.18 9.20 -6.00
CA ALA A 312 11.72 7.90 -5.55
C ALA A 312 10.99 7.94 -4.19
N ASP A 313 11.21 8.98 -3.39
CA ASP A 313 10.55 9.23 -2.09
C ASP A 313 9.23 9.99 -2.24
N HIS A 314 8.97 10.56 -3.41
CA HIS A 314 7.68 11.17 -3.70
C HIS A 314 6.61 10.09 -3.85
N VAL A 315 5.40 10.37 -3.37
CA VAL A 315 4.23 9.53 -3.63
C VAL A 315 4.01 9.46 -5.14
N ARG A 316 4.25 8.29 -5.73
CA ARG A 316 4.09 8.08 -7.17
C ARG A 316 2.65 7.64 -7.46
N ILE A 317 2.08 8.19 -8.53
CA ILE A 317 0.75 7.83 -9.00
C ILE A 317 0.94 7.08 -10.32
N PRO A 318 0.57 5.79 -10.40
CA PRO A 318 0.67 5.02 -11.63
C PRO A 318 -0.35 5.54 -12.64
N LEU A 319 -0.07 5.31 -13.92
CA LEU A 319 -1.07 5.56 -14.96
C LEU A 319 -2.26 4.63 -14.72
N PRO A 320 -3.51 5.10 -14.93
CA PRO A 320 -4.67 4.24 -14.78
C PRO A 320 -4.54 3.02 -15.68
N THR A 321 -4.65 1.82 -15.08
CA THR A 321 -4.69 0.58 -15.85
C THR A 321 -5.95 0.57 -16.72
N THR A 322 -5.78 0.65 -18.05
CA THR A 322 -6.89 0.59 -18.99
C THR A 322 -7.22 -0.86 -19.32
N GLY A 323 -8.43 -1.30 -18.99
CA GLY A 323 -8.94 -2.60 -19.40
C GLY A 323 -10.24 -2.94 -18.69
N GLU A 324 -10.99 -3.86 -19.29
CA GLU A 324 -12.21 -4.38 -18.69
C GLU A 324 -11.85 -5.57 -17.80
N VAL A 325 -12.24 -5.50 -16.53
CA VAL A 325 -12.08 -6.63 -15.60
C VAL A 325 -12.97 -7.76 -16.08
N VAL A 326 -12.37 -8.91 -16.39
CA VAL A 326 -13.13 -10.13 -16.68
C VAL A 326 -13.85 -10.52 -15.40
N GLY A 327 -15.18 -10.44 -15.44
CA GLY A 327 -16.02 -10.90 -14.34
C GLY A 327 -15.77 -12.39 -14.04
N PRO A 328 -16.22 -12.89 -12.88
CA PRO A 328 -16.23 -14.33 -12.68
C PRO A 328 -17.09 -14.92 -13.80
N GLU A 329 -16.56 -15.87 -14.57
CA GLU A 329 -17.33 -16.60 -15.57
C GLU A 329 -18.40 -17.43 -14.84
N THR A 330 -19.51 -16.79 -14.48
CA THR A 330 -20.71 -17.48 -14.05
C THR A 330 -21.42 -17.94 -15.32
N GLU A 331 -21.55 -19.26 -15.51
CA GLU A 331 -22.37 -19.84 -16.59
C GLU A 331 -23.86 -19.39 -16.55
N GLU A 332 -24.30 -18.67 -15.52
CA GLU A 332 -25.71 -18.31 -15.29
C GLU A 332 -26.13 -16.88 -15.63
N ALA A 333 -25.25 -16.00 -16.11
CA ALA A 333 -25.61 -14.59 -16.34
C ALA A 333 -26.33 -14.35 -17.69
N LYS A 334 -27.54 -14.91 -17.87
CA LYS A 334 -28.39 -14.69 -19.06
C LYS A 334 -29.84 -14.30 -18.76
N LYS A 335 -30.13 -13.65 -17.61
CA LYS A 335 -31.49 -13.14 -17.34
C LYS A 335 -31.57 -12.07 -16.24
N ALA A 336 -31.18 -10.84 -16.54
CA ALA A 336 -31.56 -9.69 -15.71
C ALA A 336 -31.71 -8.41 -16.54
N THR A 337 -32.87 -8.25 -17.18
CA THR A 337 -33.28 -7.01 -17.81
C THR A 337 -33.81 -6.07 -16.72
N SER A 338 -33.12 -4.96 -16.48
CA SER A 338 -33.55 -3.94 -15.50
C SER A 338 -34.51 -2.94 -16.15
N THR A 339 -35.68 -2.78 -15.54
CA THR A 339 -36.72 -1.82 -15.93
C THR A 339 -36.33 -0.41 -15.48
N VAL A 340 -36.12 0.50 -16.44
CA VAL A 340 -35.85 1.93 -16.18
C VAL A 340 -37.17 2.64 -15.93
N THR A 341 -37.28 3.35 -14.80
CA THR A 341 -38.43 4.22 -14.47
C THR A 341 -38.07 5.68 -14.71
N ASN A 342 -39.03 6.46 -15.22
CA ASN A 342 -38.88 7.87 -15.62
C ASN A 342 -38.54 8.81 -14.44
N PRO A 343 -37.81 9.93 -14.70
CA PRO A 343 -37.47 10.89 -13.66
C PRO A 343 -38.65 11.80 -13.27
N SER A 344 -38.83 11.95 -11.95
CA SER A 344 -39.73 12.91 -11.31
C SER A 344 -39.13 14.33 -11.24
N PRO A 345 -39.95 15.38 -11.12
CA PRO A 345 -39.52 16.78 -11.18
C PRO A 345 -38.57 17.22 -10.04
N VAL A 346 -37.76 18.24 -10.34
CA VAL A 346 -36.69 18.81 -9.50
C VAL A 346 -37.26 19.37 -8.20
N ALA A 347 -37.10 18.60 -7.11
CA ALA A 347 -37.37 19.05 -5.76
C ALA A 347 -36.21 19.93 -5.25
N THR A 348 -36.54 20.94 -4.45
CA THR A 348 -35.58 21.77 -3.71
C THR A 348 -34.60 20.88 -2.95
N VAL A 349 -33.30 21.02 -3.23
CA VAL A 349 -32.25 20.14 -2.71
C VAL A 349 -32.15 20.36 -1.19
N GLY A 350 -32.76 19.47 -0.41
CA GLY A 350 -32.60 19.43 1.05
C GLY A 350 -31.16 19.09 1.45
N SER A 351 -30.80 19.30 2.71
CA SER A 351 -29.50 18.85 3.25
C SER A 351 -29.43 17.32 3.34
N LEU A 352 -28.25 16.73 3.12
CA LEU A 352 -28.03 15.30 3.35
C LEU A 352 -28.33 14.94 4.83
N ARG A 353 -29.25 14.00 5.06
CA ARG A 353 -29.54 13.48 6.41
C ARG A 353 -29.26 12.00 6.47
N LEU A 354 -28.43 11.60 7.45
CA LEU A 354 -28.11 10.20 7.73
C LEU A 354 -28.66 9.78 9.08
N ARG A 355 -29.11 8.53 9.18
CA ARG A 355 -29.29 7.85 10.46
C ARG A 355 -27.91 7.65 11.09
N ALA A 356 -27.80 7.92 12.39
CA ALA A 356 -26.56 7.69 13.15
C ALA A 356 -26.00 6.28 12.87
N PRO A 357 -24.74 6.15 12.42
CA PRO A 357 -24.13 4.86 12.16
C PRO A 357 -24.07 3.99 13.41
N LYS A 358 -24.32 2.69 13.22
CA LYS A 358 -24.31 1.65 14.26
C LYS A 358 -23.10 0.77 14.11
N LEU A 359 -22.49 0.39 15.24
CA LEU A 359 -21.39 -0.57 15.30
C LEU A 359 -21.91 -2.00 15.49
N ASP A 360 -21.51 -2.92 14.62
CA ASP A 360 -21.63 -4.36 14.79
C ASP A 360 -20.30 -4.95 15.28
N ARG A 361 -20.33 -5.56 16.47
CA ARG A 361 -19.14 -6.10 17.15
C ARG A 361 -19.05 -7.62 17.08
N LYS A 362 -19.89 -8.29 16.29
CA LYS A 362 -19.92 -9.75 16.20
C LYS A 362 -18.59 -10.37 15.78
N GLN A 363 -17.81 -9.69 14.93
CA GLN A 363 -16.49 -10.15 14.46
C GLN A 363 -15.32 -9.50 15.20
N LEU A 364 -15.57 -8.87 16.36
CA LEU A 364 -14.53 -8.14 17.08
C LEU A 364 -13.39 -9.05 17.55
N ALA A 365 -13.68 -10.31 17.83
CA ALA A 365 -12.67 -11.33 18.15
C ALA A 365 -11.68 -11.60 17.00
N LYS A 366 -12.08 -11.32 15.75
CA LYS A 366 -11.24 -11.43 14.56
C LYS A 366 -10.62 -10.08 14.15
N GLY A 367 -10.70 -9.07 15.02
CA GLY A 367 -10.23 -7.72 14.70
C GLY A 367 -11.11 -7.00 13.68
N ARG A 368 -12.40 -7.32 13.57
CA ARG A 368 -13.30 -6.67 12.60
C ARG A 368 -14.51 -6.04 13.28
N VAL A 369 -14.89 -4.85 12.83
CA VAL A 369 -16.06 -4.11 13.31
C VAL A 369 -16.90 -3.72 12.11
N GLY A 370 -18.15 -4.18 12.07
CA GLY A 370 -19.12 -3.67 11.10
C GLY A 370 -19.56 -2.25 11.49
N VAL A 371 -19.69 -1.37 10.51
CA VAL A 371 -20.30 -0.05 10.66
C VAL A 371 -21.41 0.03 9.63
N SER A 372 -22.62 0.41 10.03
CA SER A 372 -23.76 0.56 9.12
C SER A 372 -24.53 1.83 9.38
N TRP A 373 -25.03 2.48 8.34
CA TRP A 373 -25.81 3.72 8.41
C TRP A 373 -26.99 3.63 7.43
N ALA A 374 -27.81 4.67 7.37
CA ALA A 374 -28.86 4.78 6.36
C ALA A 374 -28.97 6.24 5.92
N VAL A 375 -29.19 6.47 4.63
CA VAL A 375 -29.53 7.78 4.09
C VAL A 375 -31.03 7.98 4.31
N LEU A 376 -31.39 8.97 5.11
CA LEU A 376 -32.79 9.33 5.40
C LEU A 376 -33.32 10.30 4.34
N GLU A 377 -32.50 11.30 4.01
CA GLU A 377 -32.75 12.24 2.92
C GLU A 377 -31.45 12.40 2.15
N ALA A 378 -31.48 12.13 0.84
CA ALA A 378 -30.27 12.14 0.02
C ALA A 378 -29.67 13.53 -0.13
N GLY A 379 -30.50 14.58 -0.11
CA GLY A 379 -30.06 15.94 -0.36
C GLY A 379 -29.24 16.04 -1.65
N PRO A 380 -28.06 16.70 -1.64
CA PRO A 380 -27.16 16.73 -2.80
C PRO A 380 -26.48 15.37 -3.09
N GLY A 381 -26.65 14.37 -2.24
CA GLY A 381 -26.03 13.05 -2.34
C GLY A 381 -24.71 12.96 -1.57
N VAL A 382 -24.25 11.73 -1.34
CA VAL A 382 -22.94 11.44 -0.74
C VAL A 382 -21.89 11.41 -1.83
N ARG A 383 -20.79 12.17 -1.66
CA ARG A 383 -19.61 12.13 -2.53
C ARG A 383 -18.60 11.10 -2.04
N LYS A 384 -18.31 11.10 -0.74
CA LYS A 384 -17.37 10.18 -0.10
C LYS A 384 -17.78 9.99 1.35
N TRP A 385 -17.52 8.81 1.91
CA TRP A 385 -17.50 8.59 3.34
C TRP A 385 -16.18 7.94 3.74
N THR A 386 -15.77 8.15 4.98
CA THR A 386 -14.61 7.48 5.58
C THR A 386 -14.95 7.00 6.98
N ILE A 387 -14.36 5.87 7.36
CA ILE A 387 -14.29 5.45 8.76
C ILE A 387 -12.84 5.46 9.16
N SER A 388 -12.51 6.27 10.16
CA SER A 388 -11.17 6.34 10.71
C SER A 388 -11.13 5.74 12.11
N SER A 389 -9.99 5.16 12.47
CA SER A 389 -9.70 4.70 13.82
C SER A 389 -8.53 5.47 14.43
N ARG A 390 -8.53 5.61 15.75
CA ARG A 390 -7.41 6.18 16.53
C ARG A 390 -7.20 5.36 17.79
N THR A 391 -5.99 4.85 17.98
CA THR A 391 -5.64 4.07 19.18
C THR A 391 -5.73 4.93 20.44
N VAL A 392 -6.43 4.43 21.46
CA VAL A 392 -6.60 5.07 22.77
C VAL A 392 -5.40 4.76 23.66
N GLY A 393 -4.84 5.79 24.30
CA GLY A 393 -3.72 5.66 25.23
C GLY A 393 -2.35 5.90 24.58
N ALA A 394 -2.23 5.82 23.26
CA ALA A 394 -1.02 6.18 22.55
C ALA A 394 -0.87 7.72 22.46
N LYS A 395 0.22 8.25 23.01
CA LYS A 395 0.57 9.68 22.89
C LYS A 395 0.70 10.02 21.40
N LYS A 396 0.05 11.11 20.96
CA LYS A 396 0.05 11.60 19.57
C LYS A 396 -0.51 10.63 18.50
N ALA A 397 -1.28 9.61 18.86
CA ALA A 397 -1.91 8.73 17.85
C ALA A 397 -2.72 9.54 16.82
N ARG A 398 -2.42 9.37 15.53
CA ARG A 398 -3.16 9.99 14.41
C ARG A 398 -4.44 9.19 14.11
N TRP A 399 -5.37 9.82 13.39
CA TRP A 399 -6.50 9.10 12.81
C TRP A 399 -6.03 8.39 11.55
N VAL A 400 -6.31 7.09 11.43
CA VAL A 400 -6.00 6.27 10.26
C VAL A 400 -7.31 5.94 9.57
N THR A 401 -7.42 6.19 8.27
CA THR A 401 -8.58 5.75 7.48
C THR A 401 -8.53 4.23 7.36
N ARG A 402 -9.63 3.55 7.72
CA ARG A 402 -9.73 2.09 7.73
C ARG A 402 -10.79 1.53 6.79
N ALA A 403 -11.57 2.42 6.21
CA ALA A 403 -12.55 2.13 5.18
C ALA A 403 -12.97 3.45 4.55
N SER A 404 -13.24 3.44 3.25
CA SER A 404 -13.87 4.56 2.58
C SER A 404 -14.75 4.07 1.44
N GLY A 405 -15.64 4.93 0.96
CA GLY A 405 -16.52 4.61 -0.16
C GLY A 405 -17.44 5.76 -0.49
N THR A 406 -18.50 5.46 -1.24
CA THR A 406 -19.35 6.50 -1.84
C THR A 406 -20.83 6.17 -1.67
N THR A 407 -21.26 4.99 -2.13
CA THR A 407 -22.67 4.58 -2.19
C THR A 407 -23.04 3.53 -1.16
N GLN A 408 -22.06 2.81 -0.60
CA GLN A 408 -22.32 1.78 0.40
C GLN A 408 -22.93 2.41 1.66
N THR A 409 -23.78 1.66 2.35
CA THR A 409 -24.38 2.03 3.64
C THR A 409 -23.90 1.14 4.78
N LYS A 410 -22.88 0.33 4.51
CA LYS A 410 -22.20 -0.52 5.47
C LYS A 410 -20.73 -0.68 5.05
N ALA A 411 -19.87 -0.88 6.03
CA ALA A 411 -18.47 -1.19 5.83
C ALA A 411 -17.98 -2.09 6.96
N THR A 412 -16.97 -2.91 6.69
CA THR A 412 -16.26 -3.66 7.72
C THR A 412 -14.91 -3.01 7.92
N VAL A 413 -14.63 -2.62 9.15
CA VAL A 413 -13.36 -1.98 9.52
C VAL A 413 -12.48 -3.02 10.19
N ARG A 414 -11.28 -3.22 9.66
CA ARG A 414 -10.24 -4.01 10.32
C ARG A 414 -9.58 -3.14 11.40
N LEU A 415 -9.48 -3.69 12.61
CA LEU A 415 -8.86 -3.05 13.76
C LEU A 415 -7.82 -3.99 14.39
N PRO A 416 -6.62 -3.47 14.71
CA PRO A 416 -5.60 -4.27 15.37
C PRO A 416 -6.09 -4.91 16.66
N ALA A 417 -5.68 -6.16 16.88
CA ALA A 417 -5.96 -6.89 18.12
C ALA A 417 -5.23 -6.25 19.32
N GLY A 418 -5.81 -6.39 20.50
CA GLY A 418 -5.14 -6.05 21.76
C GLY A 418 -5.15 -4.57 22.16
N ALA A 419 -5.84 -3.69 21.42
CA ALA A 419 -5.97 -2.29 21.82
C ALA A 419 -7.42 -1.79 21.84
N THR A 420 -7.60 -0.56 22.32
CA THR A 420 -8.88 0.16 22.25
C THR A 420 -8.77 1.28 21.23
N TYR A 421 -9.78 1.43 20.38
CA TYR A 421 -9.83 2.42 19.31
C TYR A 421 -11.00 3.36 19.54
N LYS A 422 -10.81 4.66 19.28
CA LYS A 422 -11.92 5.56 18.95
C LYS A 422 -12.21 5.39 17.46
N LEU A 423 -13.47 5.27 17.11
CA LEU A 423 -13.93 5.25 15.73
C LEU A 423 -14.66 6.55 15.40
N ARG A 424 -14.48 7.00 14.16
CA ARG A 424 -15.09 8.22 13.63
C ARG A 424 -15.55 7.95 12.22
N PHE A 425 -16.78 8.35 11.93
CA PHE A 425 -17.36 8.36 10.60
C PHE A 425 -17.35 9.79 10.08
N ALA A 426 -16.86 10.01 8.88
CA ALA A 426 -17.01 11.28 8.17
C ALA A 426 -17.72 11.04 6.84
N VAL A 427 -18.59 11.97 6.46
CA VAL A 427 -19.28 11.97 5.17
C VAL A 427 -19.10 13.33 4.52
N THR A 428 -18.71 13.33 3.26
CA THR A 428 -18.61 14.50 2.40
C THR A 428 -19.71 14.42 1.36
N ASP A 429 -20.51 15.47 1.23
CA ASP A 429 -21.57 15.56 0.24
C ASP A 429 -21.04 16.00 -1.15
N GLN A 430 -21.91 16.01 -2.16
CA GLN A 430 -21.53 16.45 -3.52
C GLN A 430 -21.15 17.93 -3.62
N LEU A 431 -21.52 18.74 -2.62
CA LEU A 431 -21.12 20.14 -2.51
C LEU A 431 -19.76 20.30 -1.81
N GLY A 432 -19.13 19.20 -1.38
CA GLY A 432 -17.84 19.20 -0.69
C GLY A 432 -17.94 19.46 0.81
N GLN A 433 -19.15 19.56 1.37
CA GLN A 433 -19.33 19.79 2.80
C GLN A 433 -19.13 18.49 3.56
N THR A 434 -18.30 18.52 4.62
CA THR A 434 -17.95 17.33 5.40
C THR A 434 -18.56 17.38 6.80
N SER A 435 -19.35 16.35 7.12
CA SER A 435 -19.89 16.11 8.46
C SER A 435 -19.17 14.95 9.14
N THR A 436 -18.88 15.09 10.43
CA THR A 436 -18.10 14.09 11.20
C THR A 436 -18.85 13.67 12.47
N LEU A 437 -18.92 12.36 12.71
CA LEU A 437 -19.54 11.76 13.89
C LEU A 437 -18.60 10.78 14.59
N ALA A 438 -18.49 10.90 15.92
CA ALA A 438 -17.82 9.88 16.73
C ALA A 438 -18.72 8.64 16.89
N LEU A 439 -18.20 7.46 16.53
CA LEU A 439 -18.92 6.19 16.65
C LEU A 439 -18.73 5.52 18.02
N GLY A 440 -17.82 6.05 18.84
CA GLY A 440 -17.50 5.54 20.16
C GLY A 440 -16.19 4.77 20.22
N LYS A 441 -15.99 4.03 21.32
CA LYS A 441 -14.79 3.23 21.56
C LYS A 441 -15.05 1.75 21.28
N VAL A 442 -14.06 1.08 20.70
CA VAL A 442 -14.08 -0.38 20.48
C VAL A 442 -12.80 -0.99 21.03
N LYS A 443 -12.91 -1.97 21.92
CA LYS A 443 -11.79 -2.73 22.47
C LYS A 443 -11.67 -4.05 21.72
N VAL A 444 -10.60 -4.22 20.95
CA VAL A 444 -10.34 -5.46 20.22
C VAL A 444 -9.55 -6.38 21.16
N PRO A 445 -10.04 -7.60 21.45
CA PRO A 445 -9.32 -8.54 22.31
C PRO A 445 -7.96 -8.91 21.69
N LYS A 446 -6.97 -9.18 22.55
CA LYS A 446 -5.69 -9.74 22.09
C LYS A 446 -5.95 -11.16 21.57
N ALA A 447 -5.33 -11.54 20.45
CA ALA A 447 -5.38 -12.92 19.99
C ALA A 447 -4.85 -13.83 21.11
N ARG A 448 -5.60 -14.88 21.45
CA ARG A 448 -5.06 -15.91 22.36
C ARG A 448 -3.96 -16.64 21.60
N PRO A 449 -2.75 -16.81 22.18
CA PRO A 449 -1.75 -17.66 21.57
C PRO A 449 -2.38 -19.03 21.33
N ARG A 450 -2.28 -19.55 20.10
CA ARG A 450 -2.62 -20.94 19.84
C ARG A 450 -1.73 -21.79 20.74
N ARG A 451 -2.32 -22.64 21.58
CA ARG A 451 -1.53 -23.67 22.27
C ARG A 451 -0.89 -24.50 21.18
N ALA A 452 0.44 -24.56 21.16
CA ALA A 452 1.18 -25.51 20.34
C ALA A 452 0.58 -26.89 20.61
N ARG A 453 0.14 -27.56 19.54
CA ARG A 453 -0.38 -28.93 19.60
C ARG A 453 0.73 -29.88 19.27
#